data_AF-A0AAW2TPN4-F1
#
_entry.id   AF-A0AAW2TPN4-F1
#
_cell.length_a   1.000
_cell.length_b   1.000
_cell.length_c   1.000
_cell.angle_alpha   90.00
_cell.angle_beta   90.00
_cell.angle_gamma   90.00
#
_symmetry.space_group_name_H-M   'P 1'
#
loop_
_entity.id
_entity.type
_entity.pdbx_description
1 polymer ?
#
loop_
_entity_poly.entity_id
_entity_poly.type
_entity_poly.pdbx_seq_one_letter_code
_entity_poly.pdbx_strand_id
1 'polypeptide(L)'
;MERGSTSRITTHQATRNEGTSETTVGNYNALNRMIFPHFDGENAIIWVRKCNRYFQMISIPEDQKVPFASIYFEGKVELWYQGYTEKNELLIWNELVLGVLERFEDFYNERVMTKFNKLHQDTTVNAYLERFGELKAQMLIFNRNLVEEFFTVKFISGFL
;
A
#
# COMPACT_ATOMS: atom_id res chain seq x y z
N MET A 1 2.61 -56.10 45.65
CA MET A 1 1.78 -57.31 45.50
C MET A 1 0.38 -56.83 45.11
N GLU A 2 0.13 -56.51 43.83
CA GLU A 2 -0.26 -57.39 42.71
C GLU A 2 -1.57 -58.19 42.91
N ARG A 3 -2.58 -57.83 42.10
CA ARG A 3 -3.39 -58.64 41.13
C ARG A 3 -4.64 -57.79 40.80
N GLY A 4 -5.11 -57.54 39.58
CA GLY A 4 -4.89 -58.13 38.25
C GLY A 4 -6.22 -58.64 37.67
N SER A 5 -6.64 -58.10 36.50
CA SER A 5 -7.65 -58.60 35.52
C SER A 5 -9.12 -58.15 35.74
N THR A 6 -9.98 -57.88 34.74
CA THR A 6 -10.00 -58.16 33.29
C THR A 6 -11.00 -57.22 32.57
N SER A 7 -10.73 -56.97 31.28
CA SER A 7 -11.45 -56.11 30.32
C SER A 7 -12.90 -56.48 30.00
N ARG A 8 -13.70 -55.49 29.56
CA ARG A 8 -14.66 -55.62 28.45
C ARG A 8 -14.65 -54.37 27.56
N ILE A 9 -14.42 -54.63 26.28
CA ILE A 9 -14.48 -53.73 25.13
C ILE A 9 -15.95 -53.50 24.78
N THR A 10 -16.34 -52.27 24.48
CA THR A 10 -17.48 -52.00 23.59
C THR A 10 -17.18 -50.78 22.73
N THR A 11 -17.02 -51.09 21.45
CA THR A 11 -16.85 -50.21 20.30
C THR A 11 -18.05 -49.29 20.12
N HIS A 12 -17.83 -47.97 20.00
CA HIS A 12 -18.69 -47.10 19.22
C HIS A 12 -17.85 -46.15 18.35
N GLN A 13 -17.65 -46.64 17.13
CA GLN A 13 -17.61 -45.95 15.84
C GLN A 13 -17.15 -44.48 15.78
N ALA A 14 -16.05 -44.31 15.04
CA ALA A 14 -15.60 -43.08 14.44
C ALA A 14 -16.61 -42.54 13.41
N THR A 15 -16.97 -41.26 13.54
CA THR A 15 -17.39 -40.43 12.42
C THR A 15 -16.24 -39.50 12.06
N ARG A 16 -15.51 -39.91 11.03
CA ARG A 16 -14.54 -39.14 10.26
C ARG A 16 -15.22 -37.88 9.73
N ASN A 17 -14.82 -36.70 10.22
CA ASN A 17 -15.11 -35.44 9.54
C ASN A 17 -13.81 -34.97 8.88
N GLU A 18 -13.57 -35.45 7.66
CA GLU A 18 -12.61 -34.86 6.74
C GLU A 18 -13.27 -33.63 6.13
N GLY A 19 -12.81 -32.46 6.54
CA GLY A 19 -13.28 -31.16 6.06
C GLY A 19 -12.16 -30.14 6.06
N THR A 20 -11.31 -30.24 5.04
CA THR A 20 -10.58 -29.11 4.41
C THR A 20 -9.79 -28.16 5.32
N SER A 21 -8.61 -28.60 5.76
CA SER A 21 -7.52 -27.72 6.21
C SER A 21 -6.57 -27.39 5.05
N GLU A 22 -7.07 -26.67 4.04
CA GLU A 22 -6.22 -26.18 2.93
C GLU A 22 -6.33 -24.66 2.67
N THR A 23 -7.28 -23.93 3.26
CA THR A 23 -7.45 -22.50 2.96
C THR A 23 -6.58 -21.57 3.82
N THR A 24 -6.09 -22.03 4.98
CA THR A 24 -5.39 -21.14 5.93
C THR A 24 -3.91 -20.95 5.61
N VAL A 25 -3.23 -21.98 5.10
CA VAL A 25 -1.78 -21.96 4.82
C VAL A 25 -1.43 -20.97 3.69
N GLY A 26 -2.31 -20.80 2.71
CA GLY A 26 -2.13 -19.83 1.62
C GLY A 26 -2.17 -18.37 2.07
N ASN A 27 -2.98 -18.05 3.09
CA ASN A 27 -3.16 -16.69 3.60
C ASN A 27 -1.98 -16.24 4.48
N TYR A 28 -1.45 -17.13 5.34
CA TYR A 28 -0.27 -16.80 6.16
C TYR A 28 0.99 -16.57 5.33
N ASN A 29 1.15 -17.28 4.20
CA ASN A 29 2.27 -17.08 3.28
C ASN A 29 2.19 -15.75 2.51
N ALA A 30 0.98 -15.21 2.30
CA ALA A 30 0.78 -13.88 1.73
C ALA A 30 1.02 -12.78 2.78
N LEU A 31 0.60 -13.00 4.03
CA LEU A 31 0.86 -12.11 5.16
C LEU A 31 2.36 -11.99 5.47
N ASN A 32 3.12 -13.10 5.44
CA ASN A 32 4.57 -13.10 5.66
C ASN A 32 5.38 -12.34 4.58
N ARG A 33 4.77 -11.94 3.47
CA ARG A 33 5.42 -11.16 2.40
C ARG A 33 4.97 -9.70 2.34
N MET A 34 3.98 -9.30 3.14
CA MET A 34 3.53 -7.91 3.13
C MET A 34 4.45 -7.05 3.98
N ILE A 35 5.26 -6.24 3.31
CA ILE A 35 6.06 -5.19 3.94
C ILE A 35 5.16 -3.95 4.04
N PHE A 36 5.07 -3.36 5.23
CA PHE A 36 4.38 -2.08 5.40
C PHE A 36 5.07 -0.99 4.56
N PRO A 37 4.31 -0.14 3.85
CA PRO A 37 4.90 0.84 2.95
C PRO A 37 5.60 1.98 3.71
N HIS A 38 6.85 2.25 3.32
CA HIS A 38 7.58 3.44 3.78
C HIS A 38 7.06 4.70 3.08
N PHE A 39 7.21 5.86 3.71
CA PHE A 39 6.75 7.13 3.18
C PHE A 39 7.77 8.26 3.31
N ASP A 40 8.27 8.69 2.16
CA ASP A 40 9.20 9.80 1.99
C ASP A 40 8.51 11.09 1.53
N GLY A 41 7.19 11.07 1.39
CA GLY A 41 6.37 12.21 0.93
C GLY A 41 6.08 12.18 -0.56
N GLU A 42 6.35 11.09 -1.27
CA GLU A 42 5.91 10.88 -2.65
C GLU A 42 4.64 10.03 -2.75
N ASN A 43 3.75 10.39 -3.68
CA ASN A 43 2.50 9.66 -3.98
C ASN A 43 1.65 9.40 -2.72
N ALA A 44 1.32 10.43 -1.94
CA ALA A 44 0.66 10.27 -0.65
C ALA A 44 -0.67 9.51 -0.75
N ILE A 45 -1.45 9.72 -1.82
CA ILE A 45 -2.64 8.92 -2.13
C ILE A 45 -2.33 7.41 -2.22
N ILE A 46 -1.28 7.02 -2.96
CA ILE A 46 -0.92 5.61 -3.13
C ILE A 46 -0.45 5.02 -1.80
N TRP A 47 0.34 5.77 -1.05
CA TRP A 47 0.79 5.36 0.28
C TRP A 47 -0.40 5.10 1.22
N VAL A 48 -1.34 6.05 1.36
CA VAL A 48 -2.55 5.88 2.17
C VAL A 48 -3.37 4.65 1.76
N ARG A 49 -3.52 4.41 0.45
CA ARG A 49 -4.25 3.22 -0.07
C ARG A 49 -3.55 1.91 0.32
N LYS A 50 -2.23 1.86 0.27
CA LYS A 50 -1.44 0.69 0.69
C LYS A 50 -1.56 0.47 2.20
N CYS A 51 -1.46 1.52 3.02
CA CYS A 51 -1.65 1.46 4.47
C CYS A 51 -3.04 0.92 4.83
N ASN A 52 -4.10 1.48 4.23
CA ASN A 52 -5.47 1.04 4.47
C ASN A 52 -5.68 -0.45 4.13
N ARG A 53 -5.14 -0.91 3.00
CA ARG A 53 -5.20 -2.33 2.63
C ARG A 53 -4.47 -3.21 3.66
N TYR A 54 -3.28 -2.78 4.08
CA TYR A 54 -2.50 -3.51 5.08
C TYR A 54 -3.24 -3.60 6.42
N PHE A 55 -3.74 -2.47 6.94
CA PHE A 55 -4.49 -2.42 8.19
C PHE A 55 -5.75 -3.29 8.16
N GLN A 56 -6.46 -3.34 7.03
CA GLN A 56 -7.61 -4.22 6.85
C GLN A 56 -7.21 -5.70 6.87
N MET A 57 -6.11 -6.07 6.22
CA MET A 57 -5.68 -7.46 6.10
C MET A 57 -5.21 -8.06 7.41
N ILE A 58 -4.52 -7.30 8.25
CA ILE A 58 -4.02 -7.77 9.55
C ILE A 58 -4.83 -7.26 10.74
N SER A 59 -5.94 -6.57 10.49
CA SER A 59 -6.87 -6.07 11.53
C SER A 59 -6.20 -5.19 12.59
N ILE A 60 -5.43 -4.18 12.17
CA ILE A 60 -4.84 -3.21 13.12
C ILE A 60 -5.94 -2.37 13.79
N PRO A 61 -5.96 -2.27 15.14
CA PRO A 61 -6.86 -1.38 15.87
C PRO A 61 -6.71 0.09 15.46
N GLU A 62 -7.81 0.85 15.41
CA GLU A 62 -7.81 2.25 14.94
C GLU A 62 -6.82 3.15 15.69
N ASP A 63 -6.72 2.98 17.01
CA ASP A 63 -5.82 3.73 17.91
C ASP A 63 -4.34 3.40 17.67
N GLN A 64 -4.04 2.25 17.07
CA GLN A 64 -2.68 1.81 16.77
C GLN A 64 -2.23 2.17 15.36
N LYS A 65 -3.13 2.57 14.45
CA LYS A 65 -2.77 2.86 13.06
C LYS A 65 -1.78 4.02 12.92
N VAL A 66 -2.00 5.10 13.66
CA VAL A 66 -1.12 6.29 13.61
C VAL A 66 0.26 5.98 14.19
N PRO A 67 0.40 5.46 15.43
CA PRO A 67 1.68 5.03 15.97
C PRO A 67 2.41 4.03 15.08
N PHE A 68 1.66 3.11 14.46
CA PHE A 68 2.25 2.11 13.57
C PHE A 68 2.76 2.73 12.27
N ALA A 69 1.96 3.58 11.62
CA ALA A 69 2.35 4.23 10.36
C ALA A 69 3.56 5.16 10.55
N SER A 70 3.65 5.86 11.68
CA SER A 70 4.72 6.82 11.93
C SER A 70 6.10 6.19 12.00
N ILE A 71 6.22 4.89 12.34
CA ILE A 71 7.50 4.16 12.35
C ILE A 71 8.12 4.11 10.94
N TYR A 72 7.30 4.22 9.90
CA TYR A 72 7.70 4.08 8.51
C TYR A 72 7.77 5.42 7.76
N PHE A 73 7.77 6.54 8.51
CA PHE A 73 8.04 7.85 7.95
C PHE A 73 9.53 8.06 7.74
N GLU A 74 9.87 8.67 6.61
CA GLU A 74 11.25 8.87 6.18
C GLU A 74 11.51 10.32 5.78
N GLY A 75 12.75 10.76 6.03
CA GLY A 75 13.26 12.05 5.57
C GLY A 75 12.38 13.24 5.99
N LYS A 76 11.85 13.98 5.01
CA LYS A 76 11.06 15.19 5.23
C LYS A 76 9.71 14.93 5.90
N VAL A 77 9.17 13.71 5.81
CA VAL A 77 7.88 13.36 6.42
C VAL A 77 8.04 13.22 7.92
N GLU A 78 9.11 12.55 8.37
CA GLU A 78 9.41 12.39 9.80
C GLU A 78 9.51 13.74 10.51
N LEU A 79 10.28 14.67 9.93
CA LEU A 79 10.42 16.04 10.46
C LEU A 79 9.09 16.80 10.51
N TRP A 80 8.27 16.65 9.46
CA TRP A 80 6.94 17.27 9.44
C TRP A 80 6.01 16.66 10.50
N TYR A 81 6.03 15.34 10.64
CA TYR A 81 5.17 14.62 11.58
C TYR A 81 5.46 15.01 13.03
N GLN A 82 6.74 15.12 13.41
CA GLN A 82 7.14 15.56 14.75
C GLN A 82 6.51 16.92 15.12
N GLY A 83 6.62 17.92 14.24
CA GLY A 83 6.00 19.23 14.46
C GLY A 83 4.46 19.23 14.30
N TYR A 84 3.91 18.24 13.60
CA TYR A 84 2.46 18.06 13.45
C TYR A 84 1.81 17.47 14.71
N THR A 85 2.51 16.57 15.40
CA THR A 85 2.04 15.91 16.63
C THR A 85 2.25 16.73 17.89
N GLU A 86 3.22 17.65 17.93
CA GLU A 86 3.41 18.57 19.07
C GLU A 86 2.17 19.41 19.41
N LYS A 87 1.23 19.52 18.46
CA LYS A 87 -0.01 20.30 18.62
C LYS A 87 -1.25 19.43 18.87
N ASN A 88 -1.16 18.10 18.73
CA ASN A 88 -2.31 17.20 18.73
C ASN A 88 -1.98 15.92 19.52
N GLU A 89 -2.44 15.83 20.77
CA GLU A 89 -2.15 14.69 21.66
C GLU A 89 -2.87 13.38 21.26
N LEU A 90 -3.92 13.45 20.43
CA LEU A 90 -4.73 12.28 20.03
C LEU A 90 -5.10 12.34 18.54
N LEU A 91 -4.11 12.17 17.68
CA LEU A 91 -4.33 12.14 16.24
C LEU A 91 -4.93 10.80 15.80
N ILE A 92 -6.15 10.79 15.26
CA ILE A 92 -6.74 9.58 14.67
C ILE A 92 -6.31 9.42 13.20
N TRP A 93 -6.38 8.20 12.68
CA TRP A 93 -5.89 7.87 11.34
C TRP A 93 -6.43 8.79 10.23
N ASN A 94 -7.73 9.11 10.26
CA ASN A 94 -8.32 9.96 9.24
C ASN A 94 -7.79 11.40 9.28
N GLU A 95 -7.47 11.94 10.46
CA GLU A 95 -6.87 13.27 10.60
C GLU A 95 -5.44 13.29 10.06
N LEU A 96 -4.66 12.25 10.38
CA LEU A 96 -3.33 12.08 9.79
C LEU A 96 -3.39 12.00 8.27
N VAL A 97 -4.34 11.24 7.71
CA VAL A 97 -4.54 11.14 6.25
C VAL A 97 -4.82 12.51 5.64
N LEU A 98 -5.70 13.30 6.24
CA LEU A 98 -5.99 14.66 5.74
C LEU A 98 -4.74 15.54 5.76
N GLY A 99 -4.01 15.58 6.89
CA GLY A 99 -2.78 16.37 6.99
C GLY A 99 -1.69 15.91 6.03
N VAL A 100 -1.55 14.60 5.82
CA VAL A 100 -0.61 14.03 4.84
C VAL A 100 -0.98 14.44 3.41
N LEU A 101 -2.27 14.35 3.05
CA LEU A 101 -2.72 14.72 1.71
C LEU A 101 -2.57 16.22 1.47
N GLU A 102 -2.99 17.06 2.40
CA GLU A 102 -2.80 18.51 2.32
C GLU A 102 -1.32 18.88 2.18
N ARG A 103 -0.43 18.24 2.95
CA ARG A 103 0.99 18.59 2.96
C ARG A 103 1.77 18.10 1.75
N PHE A 104 1.43 16.92 1.23
CA PHE A 104 2.26 16.18 0.27
C PHE A 104 1.57 15.85 -1.07
N GLU A 105 0.27 16.01 -1.19
CA GLU A 105 -0.47 15.68 -2.41
C GLU A 105 -0.65 16.88 -3.36
N ASP A 106 -0.63 18.13 -2.85
CA ASP A 106 -0.87 19.35 -3.65
C ASP A 106 0.19 19.65 -4.71
N PHE A 107 1.27 18.87 -4.74
CA PHE A 107 2.26 18.92 -5.80
C PHE A 107 2.27 17.67 -6.65
N TYR A 108 1.49 16.63 -6.36
CA TYR A 108 1.60 15.40 -7.13
C TYR A 108 1.12 15.59 -8.56
N ASN A 109 -0.07 16.14 -8.77
CA ASN A 109 -0.55 16.43 -10.12
C ASN A 109 0.39 17.39 -10.85
N GLU A 110 0.75 18.51 -10.22
CA GLU A 110 1.67 19.49 -10.82
C GLU A 110 3.06 18.91 -11.09
N ARG A 111 3.61 18.07 -10.20
CA ARG A 111 4.90 17.38 -10.38
C ARG A 111 4.82 16.33 -11.47
N VAL A 112 3.75 15.54 -11.55
CA VAL A 112 3.55 14.57 -12.64
C VAL A 112 3.41 15.31 -13.96
N MET A 113 2.60 16.37 -14.02
CA MET A 113 2.48 17.22 -15.21
C MET A 113 3.81 17.87 -15.60
N THR A 114 4.58 18.35 -14.62
CA THR A 114 5.91 18.93 -14.86
C THR A 114 6.90 17.89 -15.34
N LYS A 115 6.94 16.70 -14.72
CA LYS A 115 7.78 15.56 -15.15
C LYS A 115 7.39 15.11 -16.56
N PHE A 116 6.10 15.04 -16.86
CA PHE A 116 5.58 14.65 -18.18
C PHE A 116 5.90 15.69 -19.25
N ASN A 117 5.73 16.98 -18.96
CA ASN A 117 6.07 18.07 -19.88
C ASN A 117 7.57 18.21 -20.13
N LYS A 118 8.42 17.78 -19.19
CA LYS A 118 9.88 17.78 -19.33
C LYS A 118 10.44 16.46 -19.86
N LEU A 119 9.60 15.45 -20.11
CA LEU A 119 10.05 14.14 -20.54
C LEU A 119 10.51 14.21 -22.01
N HIS A 120 11.77 13.89 -22.23
CA HIS A 120 12.40 13.79 -23.55
C HIS A 120 13.24 12.51 -23.63
N GLN A 121 13.49 12.03 -24.84
CA GLN A 121 14.25 10.79 -25.05
C GLN A 121 15.75 11.05 -24.92
N ASP A 122 16.29 10.89 -23.71
CA ASP A 122 17.73 11.07 -23.44
C ASP A 122 18.59 9.85 -23.72
N THR A 123 18.00 8.65 -23.66
CA THR A 123 18.72 7.38 -23.74
C THR A 123 18.12 6.50 -24.83
N THR A 124 17.58 5.34 -24.46
CA THR A 124 16.94 4.41 -25.39
C THR A 124 15.47 4.73 -25.54
N VAL A 125 14.91 4.39 -26.72
CA VAL A 125 13.46 4.50 -26.99
C VAL A 125 12.66 3.67 -25.98
N ASN A 126 13.13 2.50 -25.58
CA ASN A 126 12.45 1.66 -24.58
C ASN A 126 12.38 2.32 -23.21
N ALA A 127 13.48 2.89 -22.71
CA ALA A 127 13.49 3.58 -21.41
C ALA A 127 12.56 4.81 -21.41
N TYR A 128 12.50 5.53 -22.55
CA TYR A 128 11.54 6.61 -22.75
C TYR A 128 10.10 6.10 -22.75
N LEU A 129 9.80 5.01 -23.46
CA LEU A 129 8.47 4.42 -23.56
C LEU A 129 7.94 3.96 -22.19
N GLU A 130 8.77 3.27 -21.41
CA GLU A 130 8.41 2.84 -20.05
C GLU A 130 8.05 4.06 -19.18
N ARG A 131 8.92 5.08 -19.16
CA ARG A 131 8.71 6.27 -18.34
C ARG A 131 7.52 7.11 -18.79
N PHE A 132 7.28 7.19 -20.10
CA PHE A 132 6.10 7.82 -20.67
C PHE A 132 4.83 7.07 -20.22
N GLY A 133 4.83 5.74 -20.28
CA GLY A 133 3.71 4.90 -19.84
C GLY A 133 3.38 5.08 -18.36
N GLU A 134 4.38 5.10 -17.49
CA GLU A 134 4.22 5.35 -16.06
C GLU A 134 3.58 6.71 -15.78
N LEU A 135 4.10 7.78 -16.40
CA LEU A 135 3.57 9.12 -16.20
C LEU A 135 2.16 9.29 -16.80
N LYS A 136 1.88 8.68 -17.97
CA LYS A 136 0.53 8.62 -18.56
C LYS A 136 -0.46 7.94 -17.61
N ALA A 137 -0.10 6.79 -17.05
CA ALA A 137 -0.94 6.08 -16.08
C ALA A 137 -1.20 6.94 -14.84
N GLN A 138 -0.17 7.63 -14.34
CA GLN A 138 -0.31 8.58 -13.22
C GLN A 138 -1.27 9.72 -13.57
N MET A 139 -1.14 10.36 -14.74
CA MET A 139 -2.03 11.44 -15.18
C MET A 139 -3.50 11.01 -15.26
N LEU A 140 -3.76 9.78 -15.73
CA LEU A 140 -5.11 9.24 -15.82
C LEU A 140 -5.74 8.90 -14.47
N ILE A 141 -4.96 8.74 -13.41
CA ILE A 141 -5.50 8.57 -12.04
C ILE A 141 -6.22 9.85 -11.59
N PHE A 142 -5.70 11.03 -11.97
CA PHE A 142 -6.22 12.34 -11.54
C PHE A 142 -7.16 12.97 -12.56
N ASN A 143 -6.89 12.79 -13.86
CA ASN A 143 -7.72 13.33 -14.93
C ASN A 143 -8.03 12.23 -15.95
N ARG A 144 -9.11 11.50 -15.68
CA ARG A 144 -9.61 10.42 -16.56
C ARG A 144 -10.15 10.91 -17.90
N ASN A 145 -10.34 12.21 -18.07
CA ASN A 145 -10.89 12.80 -19.29
C ASN A 145 -9.81 13.13 -20.33
N LEU A 146 -8.53 12.89 -20.04
CA LEU A 146 -7.46 13.07 -21.01
C LEU A 146 -7.59 12.04 -22.14
N VAL A 147 -7.64 12.54 -23.37
CA VAL A 147 -7.81 11.74 -24.58
C VAL A 147 -6.46 11.26 -25.13
N GLU A 148 -6.48 10.15 -25.88
CA GLU A 148 -5.27 9.55 -26.46
C GLU A 148 -4.47 10.53 -27.31
N GLU A 149 -5.17 11.41 -28.06
CA GLU A 149 -4.57 12.42 -28.92
C GLU A 149 -3.64 13.38 -28.17
N PHE A 150 -3.99 13.76 -26.94
CA PHE A 150 -3.12 14.56 -26.08
C PHE A 150 -1.80 13.83 -25.79
N PHE A 151 -1.87 12.53 -25.49
CA PHE A 151 -0.70 11.71 -25.21
C PHE A 151 0.14 11.48 -26.47
N THR A 152 -0.48 11.27 -27.63
CA THR A 152 0.25 11.11 -28.90
C THR A 152 1.08 12.35 -29.24
N VAL A 153 0.48 13.54 -29.16
CA VAL A 153 1.21 14.80 -29.42
C VAL A 153 2.38 14.96 -28.45
N LYS A 154 2.16 14.67 -27.17
CA LYS A 154 3.19 14.77 -26.14
C LYS A 154 4.30 13.73 -26.31
N PHE A 155 3.96 12.51 -26.70
CA PHE A 155 4.91 11.46 -27.02
C PHE A 155 5.83 11.86 -28.17
N ILE A 156 5.26 12.39 -29.26
CA ILE A 156 6.04 12.84 -30.42
C ILE A 156 6.95 14.01 -30.03
N SER A 157 6.44 14.96 -29.21
CA SER A 157 7.24 16.11 -28.78
C SER A 157 8.46 15.76 -27.92
N GLY A 158 8.51 14.58 -27.31
CA GLY A 158 9.68 14.13 -26.56
C GLY A 158 10.83 13.61 -27.41
N PHE A 159 10.63 13.48 -28.73
CA PHE A 159 11.67 13.09 -29.70
C PHE A 159 12.28 14.28 -30.46
N LEU A 160 11.67 15.46 -30.36
CA LEU A 160 12.08 16.70 -31.04
C LEU A 160 12.86 17.61 -30.09
#